data_AF-A0A3D8VBM0-F1
#
_entry.id   AF-A0A3D8VBM0-F1
#
_cell.length_a   1.000
_cell.length_b   1.000
_cell.length_c   1.000
_cell.angle_alpha   90.00
_cell.angle_beta   90.00
_cell.angle_gamma   90.00
#
_symmetry.space_group_name_H-M   'P 1'
#
loop_
_entity.id
_entity.type
_entity.pdbx_description
1 polymer ?
#
loop_
_entity_poly.entity_id
_entity_poly.type
_entity_poly.pdbx_seq_one_letter_code
_entity_poly.pdbx_strand_id
1 'polypeptide(L)'
;MIIKEEISLPQAGNPARDQGQRPTCIAFALSELNLPYAPTIEALSPEYVYQAAANLTPNWAPGAGVRLGVALQAASSGQPIEADFPYQATEPAAPVPAPPAGFSLYGTALGVLPRDLESIAEAIRRQLPVGLAIKLTKSFYVPRDGVIAFEPESVPNVLHAVTVVGLGWNEGTPYFRIRNSWGDGWGMRGQAWLSGDYIREHAICAFGG
;
A
#
# COMPACT_ATOMS: atom_id res chain seq x y z
N MET A 1 11.53 12.31 20.27
CA MET A 1 12.12 11.27 19.41
C MET A 1 12.50 11.91 18.09
N ILE A 2 13.68 11.64 17.54
CA ILE A 2 14.12 12.23 16.26
C ILE A 2 14.51 11.09 15.32
N ILE A 3 13.65 10.81 14.34
CA ILE A 3 13.95 9.85 13.27
C ILE A 3 14.85 10.56 12.24
N LYS A 4 16.06 10.05 12.06
CA LYS A 4 16.97 10.46 10.99
C LYS A 4 16.65 9.64 9.75
N GLU A 5 16.08 10.28 8.73
CA GLU A 5 15.77 9.63 7.46
C GLU A 5 17.05 9.21 6.74
N GLU A 6 17.12 7.95 6.30
CA GLU A 6 18.19 7.38 5.47
C GLU A 6 17.78 7.41 4.00
N ILE A 7 16.58 6.90 3.68
CA ILE A 7 16.04 6.81 2.32
C ILE A 7 14.63 7.37 2.28
N SER A 8 14.35 8.15 1.24
CA SER A 8 13.03 8.67 0.90
C SER A 8 12.75 8.34 -0.57
N LEU A 9 11.77 7.48 -0.83
CA LEU A 9 11.39 7.15 -2.21
C LEU A 9 10.56 8.29 -2.83
N PRO A 10 10.57 8.47 -4.17
CA PRO A 10 9.89 9.57 -4.83
C PRO A 10 8.39 9.68 -4.52
N GLN A 11 7.70 8.55 -4.28
CA GLN A 11 6.28 8.47 -3.94
C GLN A 11 5.93 9.26 -2.66
N ALA A 12 6.89 9.45 -1.76
CA ALA A 12 6.68 10.21 -0.53
C ALA A 12 6.51 11.73 -0.76
N GLY A 13 6.88 12.24 -1.93
CA GLY A 13 6.77 13.67 -2.27
C GLY A 13 5.33 14.15 -2.48
N ASN A 14 4.43 13.25 -2.89
CA ASN A 14 3.03 13.57 -3.18
C ASN A 14 2.14 13.27 -1.96
N PRO A 15 1.02 13.98 -1.75
CA PRO A 15 0.05 13.61 -0.71
C PRO A 15 -0.55 12.23 -0.96
N ALA A 16 -0.89 11.48 0.09
CA ALA A 16 -1.56 10.18 -0.09
C ALA A 16 -2.98 10.34 -0.61
N ARG A 17 -3.42 9.33 -1.37
CA ARG A 17 -4.77 9.26 -1.92
C ARG A 17 -5.74 8.63 -0.91
N ASP A 18 -7.02 8.69 -1.21
CA ASP A 18 -8.09 8.22 -0.33
C ASP A 18 -8.92 7.11 -0.98
N GLN A 19 -8.98 5.95 -0.32
CA GLN A 19 -9.83 4.81 -0.70
C GLN A 19 -11.29 5.00 -0.26
N GLY A 20 -11.57 5.99 0.57
CA GLY A 20 -12.86 6.18 1.21
C GLY A 20 -13.29 4.95 2.02
N GLN A 21 -14.56 4.56 1.87
CA GLN A 21 -15.15 3.43 2.61
C GLN A 21 -14.99 2.09 1.88
N ARG A 22 -14.35 2.07 0.71
CA ARG A 22 -14.21 0.83 -0.08
C ARG A 22 -13.04 -0.01 0.43
N PRO A 23 -13.16 -1.34 0.47
CA PRO A 23 -12.11 -2.26 0.90
C PRO A 23 -11.01 -2.44 -0.17
N THR A 24 -10.40 -1.35 -0.63
CA THR A 24 -9.45 -1.33 -1.76
C THR A 24 -8.00 -1.07 -1.34
N CYS A 25 -7.67 -1.08 -0.06
CA CYS A 25 -6.32 -0.77 0.44
C CYS A 25 -5.21 -1.58 -0.25
N ILE A 26 -5.46 -2.86 -0.55
CA ILE A 26 -4.50 -3.71 -1.28
C ILE A 26 -4.22 -3.15 -2.68
N ALA A 27 -5.25 -2.69 -3.40
CA ALA A 27 -5.07 -2.13 -4.74
C ALA A 27 -4.30 -0.80 -4.72
N PHE A 28 -4.52 0.04 -3.70
CA PHE A 28 -3.70 1.24 -3.48
C PHE A 28 -2.25 0.88 -3.19
N ALA A 29 -2.02 -0.05 -2.26
CA ALA A 29 -0.66 -0.47 -1.91
C ALA A 29 0.09 -0.99 -3.15
N LEU A 30 -0.53 -1.88 -3.93
CA LEU A 30 0.04 -2.41 -5.18
C LEU A 30 0.29 -1.33 -6.24
N SER A 31 -0.55 -0.29 -6.29
CA SER A 31 -0.34 0.85 -7.20
C SER A 31 0.90 1.65 -6.86
N GLU A 32 1.22 1.81 -5.58
CA GLU A 32 2.47 2.42 -5.16
C GLU A 32 3.69 1.55 -5.49
N LEU A 33 3.53 0.22 -5.56
CA LEU A 33 4.60 -0.71 -5.95
C LEU A 33 4.93 -0.65 -7.43
N ASN A 34 3.91 -0.48 -8.27
CA ASN A 34 4.08 -0.38 -9.72
C ASN A 34 4.46 1.04 -10.18
N LEU A 35 4.27 2.06 -9.34
CA LEU A 35 4.54 3.47 -9.69
C LEU A 35 5.98 3.75 -10.20
N PRO A 36 7.06 3.12 -9.69
CA PRO A 36 8.42 3.30 -10.23
C PRO A 36 8.57 2.95 -11.71
N TYR A 37 7.67 2.16 -12.28
CA TYR A 37 7.70 1.73 -13.68
C TYR A 37 6.88 2.63 -14.62
N ALA A 38 6.20 3.64 -14.06
CA ALA A 38 5.44 4.60 -14.82
C ALA A 38 6.34 5.77 -15.31
N PRO A 39 6.02 6.41 -16.44
CA PRO A 39 6.78 7.55 -16.96
C PRO A 39 6.59 8.82 -16.11
N THR A 40 5.54 8.86 -15.28
CA THR A 40 5.23 9.98 -14.38
C THR A 40 4.96 9.46 -12.97
N ILE A 41 5.21 10.29 -11.97
CA ILE A 41 5.05 9.94 -10.55
C ILE A 41 3.68 10.40 -10.01
N GLU A 42 2.72 10.76 -10.87
CA GLU A 42 1.44 11.33 -10.41
C GLU A 42 0.57 10.29 -9.68
N ALA A 43 0.18 9.20 -10.36
CA ALA A 43 -0.45 8.02 -9.76
C ALA A 43 -0.76 6.96 -10.82
N LEU A 44 -0.77 5.70 -10.40
CA LEU A 44 -1.38 4.59 -11.14
C LEU A 44 -2.80 4.30 -10.62
N SER A 45 -3.62 3.65 -11.43
CA SER A 45 -5.02 3.33 -11.13
C SER A 45 -5.18 2.14 -10.17
N PRO A 46 -5.60 2.35 -8.91
CA PRO A 46 -5.99 1.25 -8.03
C PRO A 46 -7.34 0.67 -8.45
N GLU A 47 -8.19 1.41 -9.15
CA GLU A 47 -9.48 0.91 -9.62
C GLU A 47 -9.29 -0.21 -10.65
N TYR A 48 -8.33 -0.05 -11.55
CA TYR A 48 -8.02 -1.06 -12.56
C TYR A 48 -7.59 -2.37 -11.89
N VAL A 49 -6.66 -2.30 -10.93
CA VAL A 49 -6.21 -3.46 -10.15
C VAL A 49 -7.36 -4.08 -9.37
N TYR A 50 -8.19 -3.25 -8.73
CA TYR A 50 -9.31 -3.73 -7.93
C TYR A 50 -10.36 -4.47 -8.77
N GLN A 51 -10.78 -3.89 -9.90
CA GLN A 51 -11.76 -4.53 -10.79
C GLN A 51 -11.20 -5.80 -11.43
N ALA A 52 -9.93 -5.79 -11.85
CA ALA A 52 -9.24 -6.98 -12.35
C ALA A 52 -9.24 -8.10 -11.29
N ALA A 53 -8.88 -7.80 -10.04
CA ALA A 53 -8.85 -8.76 -8.95
C ALA A 53 -10.25 -9.25 -8.54
N ALA A 54 -11.24 -8.36 -8.56
CA ALA A 54 -12.64 -8.71 -8.29
C ALA A 54 -13.22 -9.63 -9.37
N ASN A 55 -12.90 -9.38 -10.65
CA ASN A 55 -13.30 -10.24 -11.77
C ASN A 55 -12.69 -11.66 -11.68
N LEU A 56 -11.47 -11.77 -11.13
CA LEU A 56 -10.80 -13.05 -10.84
C LEU A 56 -11.31 -13.76 -9.58
N THR A 57 -12.17 -13.12 -8.78
CA THR A 57 -12.64 -13.65 -7.49
C THR A 57 -14.02 -14.32 -7.67
N PRO A 58 -14.14 -15.65 -7.48
CA PRO A 58 -15.43 -16.34 -7.59
C PRO A 58 -16.45 -15.81 -6.60
N ASN A 59 -17.67 -15.55 -7.07
CA ASN A 59 -18.78 -15.00 -6.27
C ASN A 59 -18.44 -13.68 -5.56
N TRP A 60 -17.56 -12.86 -6.15
CA TRP A 60 -17.30 -11.53 -5.64
C TRP A 60 -18.59 -10.69 -5.61
N ALA A 61 -18.74 -9.87 -4.57
CA ALA A 61 -19.84 -8.94 -4.40
C ALA A 61 -19.33 -7.59 -3.84
N PRO A 62 -20.07 -6.49 -4.07
CA PRO A 62 -19.74 -5.18 -3.51
C PRO A 62 -19.47 -5.25 -1.99
N GLY A 63 -18.38 -4.63 -1.53
CA GLY A 63 -17.98 -4.63 -0.13
C GLY A 63 -17.15 -5.84 0.31
N ALA A 64 -16.97 -6.86 -0.54
CA ALA A 64 -16.16 -8.03 -0.20
C ALA A 64 -14.64 -7.77 -0.18
N GLY A 65 -14.18 -6.72 -0.85
CA GLY A 65 -12.76 -6.48 -1.10
C GLY A 65 -12.15 -7.57 -1.99
N VAL A 66 -10.82 -7.68 -1.95
CA VAL A 66 -10.07 -8.67 -2.74
C VAL A 66 -9.01 -9.33 -1.87
N ARG A 67 -8.63 -10.57 -2.21
CA ARG A 67 -7.55 -11.30 -1.51
C ARG A 67 -6.20 -10.92 -2.10
N LEU A 68 -5.17 -10.83 -1.25
CA LEU A 68 -3.82 -10.41 -1.66
C LEU A 68 -3.28 -11.24 -2.85
N GLY A 69 -3.41 -12.57 -2.83
CA GLY A 69 -2.90 -13.41 -3.93
C GLY A 69 -3.53 -13.08 -5.30
N VAL A 70 -4.84 -12.85 -5.33
CA VAL A 70 -5.56 -12.47 -6.56
C VAL A 70 -5.21 -11.05 -6.98
N ALA A 71 -5.05 -10.14 -6.02
CA ALA A 71 -4.64 -8.77 -6.28
C ALA A 71 -3.21 -8.68 -6.82
N LEU A 72 -2.27 -9.47 -6.28
CA LEU A 72 -0.90 -9.59 -6.82
C LEU A 72 -0.92 -10.08 -8.27
N GLN A 73 -1.73 -11.10 -8.57
CA GLN A 73 -1.90 -11.59 -9.94
C GLN A 73 -2.44 -10.48 -10.86
N ALA A 74 -3.48 -9.75 -10.41
CA ALA A 74 -4.09 -8.67 -11.17
C ALA A 74 -3.13 -7.49 -11.43
N ALA A 75 -2.24 -7.18 -10.48
CA ALA A 75 -1.30 -6.07 -10.59
C ALA A 75 0.04 -6.44 -11.28
N SER A 76 0.34 -7.73 -11.47
CA SER A 76 1.65 -8.17 -11.98
C SER A 76 1.92 -7.83 -13.45
N SER A 77 0.88 -7.52 -14.22
CA SER A 77 1.02 -6.99 -15.59
C SER A 77 1.00 -5.47 -15.65
N GLY A 78 0.95 -4.81 -14.50
CA GLY A 78 0.79 -3.38 -14.37
C GLY A 78 -0.65 -2.90 -14.52
N GLN A 79 -0.80 -1.58 -14.48
CA GLN A 79 -2.08 -0.88 -14.62
C GLN A 79 -1.88 0.46 -15.34
N PRO A 80 -2.95 1.09 -15.87
CA PRO A 80 -2.88 2.43 -16.40
C PRO A 80 -2.55 3.48 -15.35
N ILE A 81 -2.17 4.66 -15.83
CA ILE A 81 -2.18 5.88 -15.01
C ILE A 81 -3.59 6.19 -14.54
N GLU A 82 -3.69 6.88 -13.40
CA GLU A 82 -4.96 7.23 -12.79
C GLU A 82 -5.90 8.02 -13.74
N ALA A 83 -5.34 8.90 -14.59
CA ALA A 83 -6.13 9.72 -15.50
C ALA A 83 -6.90 8.90 -16.56
N ASP A 84 -6.34 7.75 -16.97
CA ASP A 84 -6.94 6.88 -17.98
C ASP A 84 -8.03 5.97 -17.39
N PHE A 85 -7.91 5.61 -16.11
CA PHE A 85 -8.89 4.80 -15.41
C PHE A 85 -9.10 5.29 -13.97
N PRO A 86 -9.91 6.34 -13.77
CA PRO A 86 -10.03 7.01 -12.47
C PRO A 86 -10.68 6.14 -11.39
N TYR A 87 -10.25 6.35 -10.16
CA TYR A 87 -10.83 5.75 -8.97
C TYR A 87 -12.27 6.18 -8.75
N GLN A 88 -13.11 5.20 -8.43
CA GLN A 88 -14.54 5.42 -8.23
C GLN A 88 -14.88 5.57 -6.74
N ALA A 89 -15.82 6.45 -6.41
CA ALA A 89 -16.26 6.60 -5.02
C ALA A 89 -17.11 5.41 -4.54
N THR A 90 -17.70 4.66 -5.46
CA THR A 90 -18.64 3.57 -5.20
C THR A 90 -18.11 2.23 -5.71
N GLU A 91 -18.54 1.14 -5.09
CA GLU A 91 -18.21 -0.21 -5.55
C GLU A 91 -18.81 -0.50 -6.94
N PRO A 92 -18.13 -1.28 -7.80
CA PRO A 92 -18.71 -1.76 -9.05
C PRO A 92 -19.86 -2.73 -8.75
N ALA A 93 -20.87 -2.75 -9.62
CA ALA A 93 -21.93 -3.75 -9.56
C ALA A 93 -21.38 -5.15 -9.91
N ALA A 94 -22.02 -6.19 -9.40
CA ALA A 94 -21.79 -7.56 -9.86
C ALA A 94 -22.66 -7.87 -11.10
N PRO A 95 -22.12 -8.50 -12.16
CA PRO A 95 -20.71 -8.90 -12.32
C PRO A 95 -19.81 -7.70 -12.60
N VAL A 96 -18.58 -7.74 -12.06
CA VAL A 96 -17.59 -6.68 -12.28
C VAL A 96 -17.17 -6.68 -13.75
N PRO A 97 -17.23 -5.54 -14.45
CA PRO A 97 -16.75 -5.44 -15.82
C PRO A 97 -15.30 -5.88 -15.92
N ALA A 98 -14.96 -6.57 -17.01
CA ALA A 98 -13.56 -6.79 -17.32
C ALA A 98 -12.88 -5.42 -17.53
N PRO A 99 -11.67 -5.22 -16.99
CA PRO A 99 -10.92 -4.01 -17.28
C PRO A 99 -10.78 -3.82 -18.79
N PRO A 100 -11.02 -2.61 -19.33
CA PRO A 100 -11.00 -2.40 -20.76
C PRO A 100 -9.59 -2.57 -21.32
N ALA A 101 -9.51 -3.12 -22.53
CA ALA A 101 -8.25 -3.25 -23.26
C ALA A 101 -7.82 -1.91 -23.87
N GLY A 102 -6.53 -1.80 -24.20
CA GLY A 102 -5.98 -0.68 -24.97
C GLY A 102 -5.24 0.39 -24.16
N PHE A 103 -5.22 0.27 -22.83
CA PHE A 103 -4.37 1.12 -22.01
C PHE A 103 -2.89 0.70 -22.05
N SER A 104 -2.00 1.69 -21.87
CA SER A 104 -0.63 1.40 -21.48
C SER A 104 -0.60 0.96 -20.01
N LEU A 105 0.03 -0.18 -19.74
CA LEU A 105 0.13 -0.74 -18.41
C LEU A 105 1.55 -0.57 -17.88
N TYR A 106 1.66 -0.07 -16.65
CA TYR A 106 2.93 0.15 -15.96
C TYR A 106 3.00 -0.70 -14.72
N GLY A 107 4.07 -1.48 -14.58
CA GLY A 107 4.29 -2.32 -13.43
C GLY A 107 5.33 -3.40 -13.68
N THR A 108 5.45 -4.28 -12.69
CA THR A 108 6.38 -5.40 -12.68
C THR A 108 5.69 -6.65 -12.16
N ALA A 109 6.35 -7.81 -12.27
CA ALA A 109 5.91 -9.01 -11.59
C ALA A 109 5.98 -8.80 -10.07
N LEU A 110 4.87 -9.03 -9.37
CA LEU A 110 4.78 -8.83 -7.92
C LEU A 110 4.57 -10.16 -7.20
N GLY A 111 5.13 -10.27 -6.00
CA GLY A 111 5.03 -11.46 -5.17
C GLY A 111 5.12 -11.19 -3.68
N VAL A 112 5.10 -12.25 -2.89
CA VAL A 112 5.37 -12.19 -1.46
C VAL A 112 6.88 -12.08 -1.24
N LEU A 113 7.28 -11.21 -0.32
CA LEU A 113 8.67 -10.99 0.07
C LEU A 113 8.92 -11.53 1.49
N PRO A 114 10.19 -11.81 1.85
CA PRO A 114 10.56 -11.99 3.24
C PRO A 114 10.14 -10.77 4.08
N ARG A 115 9.52 -11.02 5.23
CA ARG A 115 8.96 -9.98 6.12
C ARG A 115 9.96 -9.45 7.14
N ASP A 116 11.17 -10.01 7.20
CA ASP A 116 12.17 -9.53 8.14
C ASP A 116 12.61 -8.10 7.79
N LEU A 117 13.01 -7.35 8.81
CA LEU A 117 13.28 -5.92 8.66
C LEU A 117 14.46 -5.63 7.73
N GLU A 118 15.43 -6.54 7.64
CA GLU A 118 16.60 -6.35 6.78
C GLU A 118 16.19 -6.47 5.31
N SER A 119 15.38 -7.49 4.96
CA SER A 119 14.84 -7.64 3.61
C SER A 119 14.00 -6.43 3.18
N ILE A 120 13.17 -5.88 4.08
CA ILE A 120 12.39 -4.67 3.80
C ILE A 120 13.33 -3.46 3.62
N ALA A 121 14.31 -3.27 4.50
CA ALA A 121 15.26 -2.17 4.42
C ALA A 121 16.09 -2.22 3.13
N GLU A 122 16.56 -3.41 2.74
CA GLU A 122 17.34 -3.62 1.51
C GLU A 122 16.53 -3.31 0.26
N ALA A 123 15.24 -3.70 0.21
CA ALA A 123 14.37 -3.31 -0.89
C ALA A 123 14.24 -1.79 -1.01
N ILE A 124 14.04 -1.08 0.12
CA ILE A 124 13.96 0.38 0.12
C ILE A 124 15.28 1.02 -0.31
N ARG A 125 16.44 0.51 0.13
CA ARG A 125 17.76 0.99 -0.34
C ARG A 125 17.93 0.81 -1.85
N ARG A 126 17.39 -0.26 -2.42
CA ARG A 126 17.34 -0.54 -3.86
C ARG A 126 16.30 0.30 -4.62
N GLN A 127 15.70 1.29 -3.97
CA GLN A 127 14.64 2.14 -4.54
C GLN A 127 13.35 1.39 -4.89
N LEU A 128 13.12 0.24 -4.25
CA LEU A 128 11.92 -0.57 -4.44
C LEU A 128 10.99 -0.38 -3.23
N PRO A 129 9.77 0.17 -3.41
CA PRO A 129 8.78 0.22 -2.35
C PRO A 129 8.35 -1.19 -1.94
N VAL A 130 7.88 -1.34 -0.70
CA VAL A 130 7.42 -2.64 -0.16
C VAL A 130 6.02 -2.51 0.41
N GLY A 131 5.10 -3.35 -0.07
CA GLY A 131 3.76 -3.46 0.50
C GLY A 131 3.78 -4.26 1.79
N LEU A 132 2.99 -3.85 2.78
CA LEU A 132 2.78 -4.59 4.03
C LEU A 132 1.29 -4.82 4.23
N ALA A 133 0.92 -6.06 4.58
CA ALA A 133 -0.37 -6.34 5.20
C ALA A 133 -0.16 -6.37 6.71
N ILE A 134 -0.89 -5.52 7.43
CA ILE A 134 -0.70 -5.26 8.86
C ILE A 134 -2.01 -5.39 9.64
N LYS A 135 -1.91 -5.86 10.88
CA LYS A 135 -2.94 -5.67 11.89
C LYS A 135 -2.88 -4.23 12.39
N LEU A 136 -4.04 -3.60 12.58
CA LEU A 136 -4.10 -2.23 13.07
C LEU A 136 -4.14 -2.19 14.59
N THR A 137 -3.51 -1.18 15.18
CA THR A 137 -3.57 -0.83 16.61
C THR A 137 -4.42 0.42 16.80
N LYS A 138 -4.73 0.83 18.04
CA LYS A 138 -5.49 2.07 18.26
C LYS A 138 -4.66 3.29 17.88
N SER A 139 -3.36 3.26 18.18
CA SER A 139 -2.41 4.32 17.79
C SER A 139 -2.30 4.50 16.27
N PHE A 140 -2.55 3.44 15.48
CA PHE A 140 -2.51 3.52 14.00
C PHE A 140 -3.52 4.54 13.45
N TYR A 141 -4.68 4.66 14.06
CA TYR A 141 -5.72 5.61 13.61
C TYR A 141 -5.36 7.08 13.89
N VAL A 142 -4.45 7.32 14.83
CA VAL A 142 -4.09 8.66 15.30
C VAL A 142 -2.57 8.82 15.43
N PRO A 143 -1.81 8.80 14.31
CA PRO A 143 -0.38 9.07 14.35
C PRO A 143 -0.10 10.40 15.03
N ARG A 144 0.88 10.45 15.93
CA ARG A 144 1.30 11.67 16.64
C ARG A 144 2.66 12.08 16.15
N ASP A 145 2.81 13.33 15.73
CA ASP A 145 4.04 13.89 15.18
C ASP A 145 4.63 13.01 14.05
N GLY A 146 3.76 12.43 13.23
CA GLY A 146 4.12 11.56 12.11
C GLY A 146 4.54 10.14 12.51
N VAL A 147 4.30 9.71 13.75
CA VAL A 147 4.71 8.39 14.25
C VAL A 147 3.52 7.64 14.82
N ILE A 148 3.42 6.35 14.51
CA ILE A 148 2.47 5.45 15.15
C ILE A 148 3.16 4.82 16.37
N ALA A 149 2.59 5.06 17.55
CA ALA A 149 3.12 4.49 18.78
C ALA A 149 3.01 2.96 18.76
N PHE A 150 4.01 2.26 19.30
CA PHE A 150 3.92 0.83 19.48
C PHE A 150 2.86 0.49 20.53
N GLU A 151 1.94 -0.40 20.18
CA GLU A 151 0.97 -1.03 21.07
C GLU A 151 1.04 -2.55 20.82
N PRO A 152 1.13 -3.41 21.85
CA PRO A 152 1.20 -4.85 21.63
C PRO A 152 -0.13 -5.44 21.14
N GLU A 153 -1.25 -4.82 21.52
CA GLU A 153 -2.59 -5.30 21.17
C GLU A 153 -3.08 -4.67 19.86
N SER A 154 -3.49 -5.52 18.93
CA SER A 154 -4.17 -5.09 17.71
C SER A 154 -5.69 -5.04 17.91
N VAL A 155 -6.35 -4.20 17.12
CA VAL A 155 -7.80 -4.19 16.97
C VAL A 155 -8.23 -5.51 16.33
N PRO A 156 -9.11 -6.30 16.98
CA PRO A 156 -9.50 -7.61 16.48
C PRO A 156 -10.11 -7.55 15.08
N ASN A 157 -9.73 -8.50 14.23
CA ASN A 157 -10.29 -8.71 12.88
C ASN A 157 -10.12 -7.53 11.90
N VAL A 158 -9.19 -6.60 12.16
CA VAL A 158 -8.88 -5.52 11.22
C VAL A 158 -7.51 -5.75 10.59
N LEU A 159 -7.52 -6.00 9.28
CA LEU A 159 -6.33 -6.09 8.43
C LEU A 159 -6.35 -4.95 7.43
N HIS A 160 -5.17 -4.39 7.18
CA HIS A 160 -5.00 -3.27 6.27
C HIS A 160 -3.72 -3.40 5.47
N ALA A 161 -3.68 -2.80 4.28
CA ALA A 161 -2.50 -2.80 3.42
C ALA A 161 -1.96 -1.37 3.25
N VAL A 162 -0.64 -1.22 3.39
CA VAL A 162 0.09 0.05 3.23
C VAL A 162 1.39 -0.18 2.47
N THR A 163 2.04 0.90 2.02
CA THR A 163 3.31 0.80 1.29
C THR A 163 4.43 1.52 2.04
N VAL A 164 5.53 0.83 2.28
CA VAL A 164 6.77 1.42 2.79
C VAL A 164 7.44 2.20 1.66
N VAL A 165 7.71 3.48 1.92
CA VAL A 165 8.27 4.46 0.98
C VAL A 165 9.46 5.22 1.57
N GLY A 166 10.03 4.71 2.65
CA GLY A 166 11.21 5.30 3.26
C GLY A 166 11.75 4.49 4.43
N LEU A 167 13.00 4.74 4.74
CA LEU A 167 13.77 4.12 5.81
C LEU A 167 14.46 5.21 6.62
N GLY A 168 14.48 5.07 7.94
CA GLY A 168 15.17 5.98 8.85
C GLY A 168 15.50 5.30 10.16
N TRP A 169 16.15 6.03 11.06
CA TRP A 169 16.66 5.48 12.31
C TRP A 169 16.49 6.46 13.46
N ASN A 170 16.13 5.93 14.63
CA ASN A 170 16.24 6.65 15.90
C ASN A 170 17.06 5.79 16.85
N GLU A 171 18.25 6.26 17.24
CA GLU A 171 19.11 5.60 18.23
C GLU A 171 19.43 4.12 17.92
N GLY A 172 19.57 3.78 16.64
CA GLY A 172 19.85 2.41 16.18
C GLY A 172 18.60 1.54 15.98
N THR A 173 17.41 2.02 16.33
CA THR A 173 16.15 1.37 15.97
C THR A 173 15.71 1.79 14.57
N PRO A 174 15.43 0.84 13.65
CA PRO A 174 14.94 1.17 12.32
C PRO A 174 13.48 1.64 12.38
N TYR A 175 13.17 2.62 11.54
CA TYR A 175 11.83 3.15 11.31
C TYR A 175 11.54 3.13 9.80
N PHE A 176 10.31 2.77 9.47
CA PHE A 176 9.86 2.62 8.09
C PHE A 176 8.72 3.59 7.85
N ARG A 177 8.88 4.49 6.89
CA ARG A 177 7.81 5.43 6.53
C ARG A 177 6.83 4.70 5.66
N ILE A 178 5.59 4.60 6.12
CA ILE A 178 4.49 4.06 5.34
C ILE A 178 3.68 5.19 4.71
N ARG A 179 3.18 4.91 3.52
CA ARG A 179 2.14 5.65 2.82
C ARG A 179 0.85 4.86 2.91
N ASN A 180 -0.18 5.52 3.43
CA ASN A 180 -1.51 4.96 3.62
C ASN A 180 -2.43 5.35 2.46
N SER A 181 -3.68 4.91 2.49
CA SER A 181 -4.72 5.21 1.50
C SER A 181 -5.95 5.84 2.14
N TRP A 182 -5.78 6.65 3.19
CA TRP A 182 -6.85 7.33 3.93
C TRP A 182 -6.80 8.86 3.77
N GLY A 183 -6.33 9.33 2.62
CA GLY A 183 -6.18 10.74 2.33
C GLY A 183 -4.99 11.40 3.03
N ASP A 184 -4.76 12.67 2.68
CA ASP A 184 -3.63 13.45 3.16
C ASP A 184 -3.80 14.00 4.58
N GLY A 185 -5.04 14.05 5.07
CA GLY A 185 -5.37 14.41 6.44
C GLY A 185 -4.99 13.37 7.49
N TRP A 186 -4.71 12.12 7.09
CA TRP A 186 -4.22 11.10 8.02
C TRP A 186 -2.70 11.23 8.21
N GLY A 187 -2.23 11.27 9.46
CA GLY A 187 -0.81 11.41 9.77
C GLY A 187 -0.19 12.69 9.18
N MET A 188 0.98 12.57 8.57
CA MET A 188 1.66 13.65 7.86
C MET A 188 1.48 13.50 6.35
N ARG A 189 0.51 14.22 5.76
CA ARG A 189 0.21 14.14 4.32
C ARG A 189 -0.12 12.71 3.86
N GLY A 190 -0.80 11.94 4.71
CA GLY A 190 -1.17 10.54 4.44
C GLY A 190 -0.07 9.51 4.74
N GLN A 191 0.95 9.92 5.50
CA GLN A 191 2.12 9.10 5.81
C GLN A 191 2.41 9.10 7.31
N ALA A 192 3.05 8.03 7.78
CA ALA A 192 3.55 7.93 9.16
C ALA A 192 4.73 6.97 9.25
N TRP A 193 5.51 7.07 10.31
CA TRP A 193 6.60 6.16 10.63
C TRP A 193 6.11 5.03 11.52
N LEU A 194 6.45 3.80 11.15
CA LEU A 194 6.37 2.60 11.98
C LEU A 194 7.76 2.26 12.51
N SER A 195 7.86 1.89 13.79
CA SER A 195 9.08 1.26 14.29
C SER A 195 9.25 -0.15 13.72
N GLY A 196 10.48 -0.65 13.68
CA GLY A 196 10.76 -2.04 13.36
C GLY A 196 10.00 -3.03 14.25
N ASP A 197 9.80 -2.70 15.53
CA ASP A 197 9.05 -3.53 16.47
C ASP A 197 7.56 -3.61 16.12
N TYR A 198 6.97 -2.50 15.66
CA TYR A 198 5.61 -2.51 15.14
C TYR A 198 5.47 -3.48 13.96
N ILE A 199 6.42 -3.43 13.00
CA ILE A 199 6.38 -4.33 11.83
C ILE A 199 6.55 -5.79 12.25
N ARG A 200 7.51 -6.10 13.14
CA ARG A 200 7.74 -7.46 13.63
C ARG A 200 6.48 -8.06 14.27
N GLU A 201 5.79 -7.27 15.08
CA GLU A 201 4.59 -7.71 15.81
C GLU A 201 3.35 -7.78 14.90
N HIS A 202 3.11 -6.74 14.11
CA HIS A 202 1.80 -6.52 13.47
C HIS A 202 1.75 -6.81 11.97
N ALA A 203 2.87 -6.83 11.27
CA ALA A 203 2.87 -7.23 9.86
C ALA A 203 2.65 -8.74 9.75
N ILE A 204 1.74 -9.15 8.89
CA ILE A 204 1.48 -10.57 8.61
C ILE A 204 2.06 -11.00 7.25
N CYS A 205 2.32 -10.03 6.37
CA CYS A 205 2.88 -10.28 5.04
C CYS A 205 3.63 -9.03 4.55
N ALA A 206 4.73 -9.24 3.81
CA ALA A 206 5.37 -8.24 2.98
C ALA A 206 5.26 -8.68 1.51
N PHE A 207 5.10 -7.74 0.58
CA PHE A 207 4.93 -8.02 -0.84
C PHE A 207 5.51 -6.91 -1.73
N GLY A 208 5.91 -7.26 -2.94
CA GLY A 208 6.61 -6.38 -3.88
C GLY A 208 7.29 -7.16 -5.00
N GLY A 209 8.07 -6.47 -5.83
CA GLY A 209 8.74 -7.04 -7.01
C GLY A 209 9.79 -6.09 -7.55
#